data_AF-A0A6G1CKQ6-F1
#
_entry.id   AF-A0A6G1CKQ6-F1
#
_cell.length_a   1.000
_cell.length_b   1.000
_cell.length_c   1.000
_cell.angle_alpha   90.00
_cell.angle_beta   90.00
_cell.angle_gamma   90.00
#
_symmetry.space_group_name_H-M   'P 1'
#
loop_
_entity.id
_entity.type
_entity.pdbx_description
1 polymer ?
#
loop_
_entity_poly.entity_id
_entity_poly.type
_entity_poly.pdbx_seq_one_letter_code
_entity_poly.pdbx_strand_id
1 'polypeptide(L)'
;MPEAAFKTAKGIHDAGWGKDGFGYAFQTPESWTVDGGYRALHYMRPLGVWAMQWALSPPELHKELRLAAAAAASPEDAALGQEKFDKVASMLRLPEQQQHKGILRALYDVLRQLLLPA
;
A
#
# COMPACT_ATOMS: atom_id res chain seq x y z
N MET A 1 25.35 6.54 10.40
CA MET A 1 25.20 5.40 11.34
C MET A 1 25.01 4.07 10.57
N PRO A 2 25.96 3.62 9.74
CA PRO A 2 25.80 2.40 8.94
C PRO A 2 25.73 1.14 9.82
N GLU A 3 26.56 1.06 10.85
CA GLU A 3 26.60 -0.09 11.77
C GLU A 3 25.24 -0.34 12.44
N ALA A 4 24.62 0.70 13.01
CA ALA A 4 23.32 0.60 13.64
C ALA A 4 22.23 0.13 12.64
N ALA A 5 22.24 0.66 11.41
CA ALA A 5 21.29 0.27 10.38
C ALA A 5 21.42 -1.22 9.99
N PHE A 6 22.65 -1.70 9.79
CA PHE A 6 22.90 -3.11 9.51
C PHE A 6 22.56 -4.00 10.71
N LYS A 7 22.83 -3.56 11.93
CA LYS A 7 22.45 -4.30 13.15
C LYS A 7 20.92 -4.45 13.26
N THR A 8 20.17 -3.40 12.95
CA THR A 8 18.70 -3.45 12.92
C THR A 8 18.19 -4.37 11.80
N ALA A 9 18.71 -4.24 10.58
CA ALA A 9 18.31 -5.10 9.45
C ALA A 9 18.66 -6.57 9.69
N LYS A 10 19.79 -6.85 10.36
CA LYS A 10 20.20 -8.19 10.76
C LYS A 10 19.16 -8.85 11.67
N GLY A 11 18.54 -8.12 12.59
CA GLY A 11 17.47 -8.67 13.43
C GLY A 11 16.28 -9.20 12.63
N ILE A 12 15.90 -8.51 11.54
CA ILE A 12 14.85 -8.97 10.62
C ILE A 12 15.30 -10.22 9.86
N HIS A 13 16.54 -10.22 9.37
CA HIS A 13 17.12 -11.38 8.70
C HIS A 13 17.16 -12.60 9.61
N ASP A 14 17.71 -12.47 10.82
CA ASP A 14 17.88 -13.58 11.76
C ASP A 14 16.52 -14.14 12.22
N ALA A 15 15.51 -13.29 12.41
CA ALA A 15 14.15 -13.73 12.74
C ALA A 15 13.48 -14.53 11.61
N GLY A 16 13.72 -14.18 10.34
CA GLY A 16 13.07 -14.84 9.19
C GLY A 16 13.87 -16.03 8.61
N TRP A 17 15.19 -15.92 8.58
CA TRP A 17 16.12 -16.81 7.86
C TRP A 17 17.16 -17.47 8.75
N GLY A 18 17.28 -17.06 10.02
CA GLY A 18 18.19 -17.66 10.97
C GLY A 18 17.79 -19.11 11.33
N LYS A 19 18.78 -19.92 11.74
CA LYS A 19 18.55 -21.31 12.17
C LYS A 19 17.60 -21.40 13.37
N ASP A 20 17.72 -20.45 14.30
CA ASP A 20 16.88 -20.32 15.49
C ASP A 20 15.75 -19.30 15.30
N GLY A 21 15.48 -18.89 14.05
CA GLY A 21 14.41 -17.95 13.71
C GLY A 21 13.04 -18.61 13.64
N PHE A 22 12.03 -17.84 13.24
CA PHE A 22 10.64 -18.29 13.14
C PHE A 22 10.29 -18.99 11.82
N GLY A 23 11.27 -19.17 10.92
CA GLY A 23 11.08 -19.96 9.69
C GLY A 23 10.26 -19.27 8.61
N TYR A 24 10.35 -17.94 8.47
CA TYR A 24 9.61 -17.17 7.45
C TYR A 24 10.32 -17.09 6.09
N ALA A 25 11.29 -17.97 5.83
CA ALA A 25 12.02 -17.99 4.56
C ALA A 25 11.05 -18.05 3.38
N PHE A 26 11.26 -17.18 2.39
CA PHE A 26 10.41 -17.03 1.19
C PHE A 26 8.96 -16.57 1.45
N GLN A 27 8.55 -16.32 2.70
CA GLN A 27 7.17 -15.97 3.06
C GLN A 27 7.08 -14.81 4.07
N THR A 28 8.06 -13.91 4.08
CA THR A 28 8.21 -12.86 5.10
C THR A 28 6.90 -12.11 5.39
N PRO A 29 6.44 -12.08 6.66
CA PRO A 29 5.20 -11.40 7.04
C PRO A 29 5.39 -9.88 7.18
N GLU A 30 4.27 -9.16 7.29
CA GLU A 30 4.25 -7.73 7.62
C GLU A 30 4.80 -7.46 9.02
N SER A 31 4.48 -8.34 9.98
CA SER A 31 4.88 -8.19 11.39
C SER A 31 4.81 -9.52 12.12
N TRP A 32 5.59 -9.64 13.20
CA TRP A 32 5.56 -10.79 14.12
C TRP A 32 5.63 -10.35 15.59
N THR A 33 5.24 -11.26 16.47
CA THR A 33 5.31 -11.14 17.93
C THR A 33 6.58 -11.79 18.46
N VAL A 34 6.90 -11.59 19.75
CA VAL A 34 8.08 -12.17 20.40
C VAL A 34 8.05 -13.70 20.37
N ASP A 35 6.86 -14.30 20.42
CA ASP A 35 6.65 -15.74 20.40
C ASP A 35 6.60 -16.34 18.98
N GLY A 36 6.78 -15.53 17.92
CA GLY A 36 6.75 -15.99 16.53
C GLY A 36 5.35 -16.08 15.90
N GLY A 37 4.31 -15.55 16.56
CA GLY A 37 3.02 -15.33 15.91
C GLY A 37 3.12 -14.22 14.87
N TYR A 38 2.61 -14.44 13.65
CA TYR A 38 2.74 -13.52 12.52
C TYR A 38 1.41 -12.87 12.10
N ARG A 39 1.50 -11.80 11.31
CA ARG A 39 0.36 -11.18 10.61
C ARG A 39 0.72 -10.94 9.14
N ALA A 40 -0.16 -11.38 8.24
CA ALA A 40 -0.06 -11.22 6.79
C ALA A 40 1.28 -11.75 6.21
N LEU A 41 1.39 -13.07 6.02
CA LEU A 41 2.51 -13.70 5.31
C LEU A 41 2.60 -13.22 3.85
N HIS A 42 3.76 -13.39 3.24
CA HIS A 42 4.04 -12.99 1.85
C HIS A 42 3.74 -11.51 1.58
N TYR A 43 4.11 -10.62 2.50
CA TYR A 43 3.78 -9.21 2.37
C TYR A 43 4.77 -8.47 1.47
N MET A 44 4.34 -7.36 0.88
CA MET A 44 5.17 -6.56 -0.01
C MET A 44 6.18 -5.68 0.73
N ARG A 45 5.87 -5.23 1.95
CA ARG A 45 6.68 -4.26 2.71
C ARG A 45 8.15 -4.68 2.91
N PRO A 46 8.48 -5.95 3.21
CA PRO A 46 9.87 -6.40 3.36
C PRO A 46 10.75 -6.18 2.12
N LEU A 47 10.18 -5.98 0.92
CA LEU A 47 10.94 -5.59 -0.29
C LEU A 47 11.65 -4.23 -0.14
N GLY A 48 11.27 -3.41 0.84
CA GLY A 48 11.94 -2.16 1.18
C GLY A 48 13.43 -2.30 1.57
N VAL A 49 13.90 -3.52 1.84
CA VAL A 49 15.34 -3.80 2.09
C VAL A 49 16.24 -3.31 0.94
N TRP A 50 15.76 -3.29 -0.30
CA TRP A 50 16.50 -2.79 -1.45
C TRP A 50 16.84 -1.30 -1.38
N ALA A 51 16.12 -0.51 -0.57
CA ALA A 51 16.49 0.87 -0.30
C ALA A 51 17.87 0.99 0.39
N MET A 52 18.29 -0.04 1.13
CA MET A 52 19.64 -0.09 1.70
C MET A 52 20.70 -0.17 0.59
N GLN A 53 20.46 -0.97 -0.46
CA GLN A 53 21.37 -1.04 -1.61
C GLN A 53 21.51 0.32 -2.31
N TRP A 54 20.39 1.05 -2.46
CA TRP A 54 20.42 2.42 -3.00
C TRP A 54 21.21 3.38 -2.12
N ALA A 55 21.12 3.27 -0.80
CA ALA A 55 21.88 4.12 0.11
C ALA A 55 23.39 3.82 0.08
N LEU A 56 23.77 2.55 -0.13
CA LEU A 56 25.17 2.11 -0.23
C LEU A 56 25.78 2.41 -1.59
N SER A 57 25.00 2.27 -2.65
CA SER A 57 25.41 2.47 -4.03
C SER A 57 24.29 3.18 -4.77
N PRO A 58 24.24 4.53 -4.67
CA PRO A 58 23.23 5.31 -5.36
C PRO A 58 23.33 5.06 -6.86
N PRO A 59 22.24 4.61 -7.52
CA PRO A 59 22.26 4.40 -8.96
C PRO A 59 22.36 5.74 -9.69
N GLU A 60 22.99 5.73 -10.86
CA GLU A 60 22.91 6.88 -11.76
C GLU A 60 21.47 7.01 -12.27
N LEU A 61 20.80 8.08 -11.84
CA LEU A 61 19.45 8.35 -12.27
C LEU A 61 19.51 9.02 -13.65
N HIS A 62 19.19 8.27 -14.71
CA HIS A 62 19.09 8.80 -16.07
C HIS A 62 17.86 9.73 -16.19
N LYS A 63 17.99 10.96 -15.69
CA LYS A 63 16.95 12.00 -15.72
C LYS A 63 16.54 12.34 -17.16
N GLU A 64 17.47 12.20 -18.10
CA GLU A 64 17.25 12.45 -19.52
C GLU A 64 16.25 11.48 -20.12
N LEU A 65 16.24 10.20 -19.74
CA LEU A 65 15.22 9.24 -20.18
C LEU A 65 13.84 9.61 -19.64
N ARG A 66 13.75 10.14 -18.41
CA ARG A 66 12.49 10.59 -17.83
C ARG A 66 11.97 11.87 -18.49
N LEU A 67 12.86 12.82 -18.78
CA LEU A 67 12.52 14.03 -19.51
C LEU A 67 12.15 13.72 -20.97
N ALA A 68 12.90 12.83 -21.63
CA ALA A 68 12.64 12.39 -22.99
C ALA A 68 11.33 11.59 -23.07
N ALA A 69 11.02 10.73 -22.10
CA ALA A 69 9.72 10.06 -22.03
C ALA A 69 8.57 11.04 -21.79
N ALA A 70 8.78 12.06 -20.95
CA ALA A 70 7.79 13.12 -20.71
C ALA A 70 7.61 14.06 -21.92
N ALA A 71 8.67 14.29 -22.70
CA ALA A 71 8.66 15.12 -23.90
C ALA A 71 8.20 14.36 -25.16
N ALA A 72 8.45 13.04 -25.21
CA ALA A 72 8.01 12.14 -26.29
C ALA A 72 6.57 11.65 -26.11
N ALA A 73 6.00 11.81 -24.92
CA ALA A 73 4.56 11.69 -24.74
C ALA A 73 3.89 12.86 -25.48
N SER A 74 3.42 12.60 -26.70
CA SER A 74 2.62 13.58 -27.42
C SER A 74 1.39 13.93 -26.58
N PRO A 75 0.95 15.21 -26.52
CA PRO A 75 -0.23 15.60 -25.74
C PRO A 75 -1.47 14.76 -26.09
N GLU A 76 -1.56 14.31 -27.35
CA GLU A 76 -2.62 13.44 -27.85
C GLU A 76 -2.57 12.02 -27.30
N ASP A 77 -1.38 11.43 -27.12
CA ASP A 77 -1.21 10.11 -26.53
C ASP A 77 -1.50 10.13 -25.02
N ALA A 78 -1.12 11.21 -24.34
CA ALA A 78 -1.44 11.43 -22.94
C ALA A 78 -2.95 11.60 -22.72
N ALA A 79 -3.62 12.39 -23.59
CA ALA A 79 -5.07 12.56 -23.57
C ALA A 79 -5.81 11.24 -23.83
N LEU A 80 -5.37 10.47 -24.84
CA LEU A 80 -5.92 9.15 -25.14
C LEU A 80 -5.73 8.16 -23.99
N GLY A 81 -4.58 8.22 -23.31
CA GLY A 81 -4.31 7.43 -22.10
C GLY A 81 -5.28 7.77 -20.97
N GLN A 82 -5.53 9.07 -20.75
CA GLN A 82 -6.47 9.54 -19.74
C GLN A 82 -7.91 9.13 -20.07
N GLU A 83 -8.36 9.27 -21.32
CA GLU A 83 -9.70 8.86 -21.75
C GLU A 83 -9.93 7.35 -21.57
N LYS A 84 -8.94 6.54 -21.93
CA LYS A 84 -8.99 5.08 -21.73
C LYS A 84 -9.06 4.74 -20.25
N PHE A 85 -8.29 5.44 -19.41
CA PHE A 85 -8.32 5.26 -17.97
C PHE A 85 -9.68 5.63 -17.38
N ASP A 86 -10.24 6.78 -17.76
CA ASP A 86 -11.54 7.26 -17.28
C ASP A 86 -12.67 6.31 -17.67
N LYS A 87 -12.62 5.75 -18.88
CA LYS A 87 -13.53 4.69 -19.32
C LYS A 87 -13.45 3.47 -18.42
N VAL A 88 -12.25 2.95 -18.14
CA VAL A 88 -12.08 1.80 -17.23
C VAL A 88 -12.53 2.16 -15.81
N ALA A 89 -12.20 3.35 -15.31
CA ALA A 89 -12.63 3.82 -13.99
C ALA A 89 -14.16 3.88 -13.88
N SER A 90 -14.85 4.32 -14.92
CA SER A 90 -16.32 4.31 -14.97
C SER A 90 -16.93 2.90 -14.99
N MET A 91 -16.26 1.93 -15.61
CA MET A 91 -16.70 0.53 -15.58
C MET A 91 -16.47 -0.13 -14.22
N LEU A 92 -15.41 0.29 -13.53
CA LEU A 92 -15.04 -0.19 -12.19
C LEU A 92 -15.77 0.56 -11.07
N ARG A 93 -16.55 1.59 -11.39
CA ARG A 93 -17.44 2.23 -10.42
C ARG A 93 -18.45 1.18 -9.97
N LEU A 94 -18.27 0.74 -8.72
CA LEU A 94 -19.28 -0.04 -8.03
C LEU A 94 -20.59 0.77 -8.03
N PRO A 95 -21.74 0.13 -8.22
CA PRO A 95 -23.02 0.80 -8.09
C PRO A 95 -23.04 1.50 -6.73
N GLU A 96 -23.39 2.78 -6.74
CA GLU A 96 -23.52 3.57 -5.53
C GLU A 96 -24.42 2.77 -4.60
N GLN A 97 -23.87 2.26 -3.49
CA GLN A 97 -24.69 1.55 -2.54
C GLN A 97 -25.73 2.55 -2.08
N GLN A 98 -26.96 2.38 -2.55
CA GLN A 98 -28.12 2.94 -1.88
C GLN A 98 -28.07 2.32 -0.50
N GLN A 99 -27.40 3.02 0.40
CA GLN A 99 -27.43 2.73 1.81
C GLN A 99 -28.86 3.07 2.20
N HIS A 100 -29.76 2.11 1.97
CA HIS A 100 -31.14 2.18 2.41
C HIS A 100 -31.03 2.51 3.89
N LYS A 101 -31.41 3.73 4.25
CA LYS A 101 -31.54 4.12 5.65
C LYS A 101 -32.57 3.13 6.19
N GLY A 102 -32.08 2.07 6.85
CA GLY A 102 -32.91 0.96 7.26
C GLY A 102 -34.08 1.49 8.07
N ILE A 103 -35.19 0.78 8.07
CA ILE A 103 -36.43 1.18 8.77
C ILE A 103 -36.13 1.66 10.20
N LEU A 104 -35.17 1.02 10.88
CA LEU A 104 -34.68 1.41 12.21
C LEU A 104 -34.10 2.83 12.28
N ARG A 105 -33.35 3.26 11.26
CA ARG A 105 -32.78 4.62 11.19
C ARG A 105 -33.84 5.67 10.91
N ALA A 106 -34.83 5.36 10.06
CA ALA A 106 -35.97 6.23 9.83
C ALA A 106 -36.83 6.37 11.10
N LEU A 107 -37.06 5.28 11.82
CA LEU A 107 -37.82 5.27 13.08
C LEU A 107 -37.08 6.02 14.20
N TYR A 108 -35.76 5.87 14.27
CA TYR A 108 -34.90 6.67 15.14
C TYR A 108 -34.98 8.17 14.82
N ASP A 109 -34.90 8.56 13.55
CA ASP A 109 -34.97 9.96 13.13
C ASP A 109 -36.34 10.59 13.46
N VAL A 110 -37.43 9.84 13.27
CA VAL A 110 -38.79 10.28 13.67
C VAL A 110 -38.92 10.42 15.18
N LEU A 111 -38.46 9.43 15.96
CA LEU A 111 -38.46 9.50 17.41
C LEU A 111 -37.62 10.69 17.92
N ARG A 112 -36.45 10.92 17.31
CA ARG A 112 -35.57 12.04 17.65
C ARG A 112 -36.24 13.39 17.39
N GLN A 113 -36.93 13.56 16.26
CA GLN A 113 -37.67 14.79 15.94
C GLN A 113 -38.85 15.03 16.89
N LEU A 114 -39.47 13.96 17.40
CA LEU A 114 -40.59 14.06 18.34
C LEU A 114 -40.15 14.36 19.79
N LEU A 115 -39.00 13.82 20.22
CA LEU A 115 -38.50 13.93 21.61
C LEU A 115 -37.63 15.16 21.88
N LEU A 116 -37.00 15.73 20.85
CA LEU A 116 -36.17 16.95 20.97
C LEU A 116 -36.54 17.92 19.83
N PRO A 117 -37.68 18.62 19.95
CA PRO A 117 -37.95 19.76 19.08
C PRO A 117 -36.96 20.86 19.44
N ALA A 118 -36.11 21.24 18.47
CA ALA A 118 -35.42 22.52 18.54
C ALA A 118 -36.42 23.66 18.34
#